data_AF-A0A7X6ZNC8-F1
#
_entry.id   AF-A0A7X6ZNC8-F1
#
_cell.length_a   1.000
_cell.length_b   1.000
_cell.length_c   1.000
_cell.angle_alpha   90.00
_cell.angle_beta   90.00
_cell.angle_gamma   90.00
#
_symmetry.space_group_name_H-M   'P 1'
#
loop_
_entity.id
_entity.type
_entity.pdbx_description
1 polymer ?
#
loop_
_entity_poly.entity_id
_entity_poly.type
_entity_poly.pdbx_seq_one_letter_code
_entity_poly.pdbx_strand_id
1 'polypeptide(L)'
;MIILIDMFSGRCAMKTVSAVEARKGLGHLLNLVALKRETIVIERSGKKMAVLKAYDDEPNKKEPALHEGRLNLLDLTGLGGEIWADVDVDDYLRQERAQWT
;
A
#
# COMPACT_ATOMS: atom_id res chain seq x y z
N MET A 1 -37.38 -26.74 14.02
CA MET A 1 -36.03 -26.87 14.59
C MET A 1 -35.08 -27.22 13.45
N ILE A 2 -34.35 -26.21 12.95
CA ILE A 2 -32.97 -26.28 12.42
C ILE A 2 -32.49 -24.83 12.55
N ILE A 3 -31.65 -24.61 13.56
CA ILE A 3 -30.96 -23.35 13.79
C ILE A 3 -29.70 -23.45 12.94
N LEU A 4 -29.65 -22.79 11.79
CA LEU A 4 -28.40 -22.64 11.04
C LEU A 4 -27.72 -21.37 11.55
N ILE A 5 -26.99 -21.53 12.64
CA ILE A 5 -26.09 -20.52 13.18
C ILE A 5 -24.90 -20.52 12.22
N ASP A 6 -24.87 -19.57 11.29
CA ASP A 6 -23.69 -19.40 10.44
C ASP A 6 -22.52 -18.97 11.34
N MET A 7 -21.61 -19.92 11.54
CA MET A 7 -20.39 -19.84 12.32
C MET A 7 -19.32 -19.00 11.62
N PHE A 8 -19.61 -17.73 11.36
CA PHE A 8 -18.59 -16.72 11.02
C PHE A 8 -18.53 -15.61 12.07
N SER A 9 -18.62 -15.99 13.34
CA SER A 9 -18.40 -15.07 14.46
C SER A 9 -16.92 -15.03 14.87
N GLY A 10 -16.05 -14.60 13.96
CA GLY A 10 -14.80 -13.97 14.36
C GLY A 10 -15.11 -12.51 14.70
N ARG A 11 -15.23 -12.17 15.99
CA ARG A 11 -15.43 -10.77 16.44
C ARG A 11 -14.23 -9.92 16.00
N CYS A 12 -14.30 -9.35 14.80
CA CYS A 12 -13.32 -8.40 14.32
C CYS A 12 -13.56 -7.10 15.07
N ALA A 13 -12.72 -6.80 16.06
CA ALA A 13 -12.83 -5.59 16.84
C ALA A 13 -12.73 -4.38 15.88
N MET A 14 -13.79 -3.57 15.88
CA MET A 14 -13.88 -2.38 15.03
C MET A 14 -13.51 -1.16 15.85
N LYS A 15 -12.51 -0.41 15.39
CA LYS A 15 -12.05 0.81 16.05
C LYS A 15 -12.24 2.00 15.11
N THR A 16 -12.82 3.09 15.62
CA THR A 16 -12.93 4.35 14.87
C THR A 16 -11.82 5.29 15.32
N VAL A 17 -11.15 5.94 14.38
CA VAL A 17 -10.08 6.92 14.64
C VAL A 17 -10.27 8.15 13.77
N SER A 18 -9.85 9.31 14.28
CA SER A 18 -9.90 10.53 13.49
C SER A 18 -8.81 10.54 12.40
N ALA A 19 -9.06 11.28 11.32
CA ALA A 19 -8.10 11.47 10.23
C ALA A 19 -6.81 12.19 10.68
N VAL A 20 -6.81 12.85 11.83
CA VAL A 20 -5.61 13.49 12.40
C VAL A 20 -4.77 12.45 13.14
N GLU A 21 -5.39 11.61 13.96
CA GLU A 21 -4.71 10.50 14.65
C GLU A 21 -4.16 9.47 13.66
N ALA A 22 -4.95 9.14 12.63
CA ALA A 22 -4.51 8.24 11.57
C ALA A 22 -3.26 8.76 10.85
N ARG A 23 -3.16 10.07 10.64
CA ARG A 23 -1.96 10.68 10.03
C ARG A 23 -0.74 10.66 10.94
N LYS A 24 -0.93 10.92 12.23
CA LYS A 24 0.18 10.94 13.21
C LYS A 24 0.72 9.54 13.52
N GLY A 25 -0.10 8.50 13.42
CA GLY A 25 0.23 7.15 13.90
C GLY A 25 -0.08 6.02 12.91
N LEU A 26 0.00 6.27 11.60
CA LEU A 26 -0.42 5.29 10.59
C LEU A 26 0.27 3.93 10.73
N GLY A 27 1.58 3.91 10.96
CA GLY A 27 2.33 2.65 11.10
C GLY A 27 1.83 1.77 12.26
N HIS A 28 1.46 2.38 13.39
CA HIS A 28 0.86 1.64 14.50
C HIS A 28 -0.50 1.06 14.14
N LEU A 29 -1.34 1.84 13.43
CA LEU A 29 -2.64 1.36 12.96
C LEU A 29 -2.51 0.19 11.99
N LEU A 30 -1.53 0.24 11.08
CA LEU A 30 -1.24 -0.88 10.16
C LEU A 30 -0.81 -2.13 10.92
N ASN A 31 0.01 -1.99 11.97
CA ASN A 31 0.39 -3.14 12.81
C ASN A 31 -0.81 -3.75 13.53
N LEU A 32 -1.74 -2.93 14.05
CA LEU A 32 -2.98 -3.44 14.67
C LEU A 32 -3.85 -4.20 13.65
N VAL A 33 -4.00 -3.64 12.45
CA VAL A 33 -4.77 -4.26 11.36
C VAL A 33 -4.12 -5.58 10.92
N ALA A 34 -2.79 -5.60 10.72
CA ALA A 34 -2.09 -6.77 10.22
C ALA A 34 -1.96 -7.89 11.27
N LEU A 35 -1.58 -7.56 12.51
CA LEU A 35 -1.27 -8.55 13.54
C LEU A 35 -2.51 -8.99 14.32
N LYS A 36 -3.43 -8.05 14.62
CA LYS A 36 -4.62 -8.33 15.44
C LYS A 36 -5.89 -8.49 14.61
N ARG A 37 -5.80 -8.33 13.29
CA ARG A 37 -6.94 -8.36 12.37
C ARG A 37 -8.06 -7.40 12.81
N GLU A 38 -7.68 -6.23 13.34
CA GLU A 38 -8.63 -5.18 13.71
C GLU A 38 -9.09 -4.43 12.45
N THR A 39 -10.38 -4.10 12.38
CA THR A 39 -10.89 -3.22 11.32
C THR A 39 -10.89 -1.78 11.84
N ILE A 40 -10.21 -0.87 11.15
CA ILE A 40 -10.10 0.52 11.60
C ILE A 40 -10.85 1.44 10.63
N VAL A 41 -11.84 2.17 11.14
CA VAL A 41 -12.60 3.16 10.39
C VAL A 41 -11.99 4.54 10.64
N ILE A 42 -11.59 5.21 9.57
CA ILE A 42 -11.05 6.57 9.62
C ILE A 42 -12.18 7.56 9.34
N GLU A 43 -12.40 8.49 10.26
CA GLU A 43 -13.40 9.53 10.13
C GLU A 43 -12.80 10.95 10.13
N ARG A 44 -13.48 11.88 9.49
CA ARG A 44 -13.15 13.30 9.54
C ARG A 44 -14.45 14.08 9.68
N SER A 45 -14.53 14.94 10.70
CA SER A 45 -15.70 15.80 10.94
C SER A 45 -17.01 14.98 11.01
N GLY A 46 -16.99 13.83 11.68
CA GLY A 46 -18.14 12.93 11.81
C GLY A 46 -18.49 12.14 10.54
N LYS A 47 -17.75 12.30 9.44
CA LYS A 47 -17.95 11.54 8.20
C LYS A 47 -16.89 10.44 8.06
N LYS A 48 -17.33 9.21 7.82
CA LYS A 48 -16.45 8.07 7.50
C LYS A 48 -15.76 8.32 6.15
N MET A 49 -14.44 8.25 6.14
CA MET A 49 -13.62 8.52 4.95
C MET A 49 -13.01 7.24 4.37
N ALA A 50 -12.48 6.37 5.23
CA ALA A 50 -11.79 5.17 4.80
C ALA A 50 -11.91 4.05 5.84
N VAL A 51 -11.64 2.82 5.42
CA VAL A 51 -11.59 1.66 6.29
C VAL A 51 -10.32 0.88 5.99
N LEU A 52 -9.53 0.62 7.02
CA LEU A 52 -8.37 -0.27 6.97
C LEU A 52 -8.83 -1.66 7.45
N LYS A 53 -8.51 -2.68 6.64
CA LYS A 53 -8.74 -4.09 6.95
C LYS A 53 -7.50 -4.88 6.61
N ALA A 54 -7.31 -6.00 7.29
CA ALA A 54 -6.27 -6.95 6.91
C ALA A 54 -6.53 -7.42 5.48
N TYR A 55 -5.46 -7.60 4.72
CA TYR A 55 -5.54 -8.24 3.42
C TYR A 55 -5.67 -9.74 3.66
N ASP A 56 -6.85 -10.30 3.40
CA ASP A 56 -7.05 -11.74 3.41
C ASP A 56 -6.66 -12.27 2.02
N ASP A 57 -5.68 -13.18 1.97
CA ASP A 57 -5.23 -13.92 0.77
C ASP A 57 -6.29 -14.90 0.22
N GLU A 58 -7.55 -14.75 0.61
CA GLU A 58 -8.62 -15.47 -0.05
C GLU A 58 -8.61 -15.06 -1.53
N PRO A 59 -8.46 -16.01 -2.47
CA PRO A 59 -8.35 -15.71 -3.87
C PRO A 59 -9.65 -15.05 -4.30
N ASN A 60 -9.59 -13.72 -4.39
CA ASN A 60 -10.63 -12.91 -4.97
C ASN A 60 -10.79 -13.43 -6.40
N LYS A 61 -11.78 -14.31 -6.63
CA LYS A 61 -12.34 -14.64 -7.95
C LYS A 61 -13.00 -13.39 -8.51
N LYS A 62 -12.23 -12.32 -8.69
CA LYS A 62 -12.44 -11.40 -9.78
C LYS A 62 -11.59 -11.97 -10.90
N GLU A 63 -12.29 -12.42 -11.92
CA GLU A 63 -11.73 -12.77 -13.22
C GLU A 63 -10.54 -11.84 -13.54
N PRO A 64 -9.42 -12.37 -14.07
CA PRO A 64 -8.26 -11.54 -14.35
C PRO A 64 -8.69 -10.46 -15.34
N ALA A 65 -8.88 -9.24 -14.84
CA ALA A 65 -8.94 -8.09 -15.70
C ALA A 65 -7.63 -8.12 -16.48
N LEU A 66 -7.73 -8.31 -17.79
CA LEU A 66 -6.66 -8.10 -18.75
C LEU A 66 -5.99 -6.78 -18.38
N HIS A 67 -4.87 -6.86 -17.68
CA HIS A 67 -4.11 -5.71 -17.25
C HIS A 67 -3.33 -5.19 -18.46
N GLU A 68 -4.02 -4.52 -19.38
CA GLU A 68 -3.40 -3.82 -20.52
C GLU A 68 -2.51 -2.63 -20.10
N GLY A 69 -2.23 -2.47 -18.79
CA GLY A 69 -1.48 -1.34 -18.25
C GLY A 69 -0.61 -1.62 -17.02
N ARG A 70 -0.41 -2.88 -16.60
CA ARG A 70 0.63 -3.22 -15.62
C ARG A 70 1.86 -3.72 -16.37
N LEU A 71 2.70 -2.80 -16.80
CA LEU A 71 4.06 -3.13 -17.22
C LEU A 71 4.82 -3.63 -15.97
N ASN A 72 5.46 -4.79 -16.03
CA ASN A 72 6.35 -5.19 -14.94
C ASN A 72 7.60 -4.32 -15.01
N LEU A 73 8.05 -3.79 -13.88
CA LEU A 73 9.28 -2.98 -13.82
C LEU A 73 10.53 -3.76 -14.24
N LEU A 74 10.47 -5.10 -14.17
CA LEU A 74 11.53 -5.99 -14.65
C LEU A 74 11.61 -6.01 -16.19
N ASP A 75 10.51 -5.69 -16.88
CA ASP A 75 10.47 -5.58 -18.33
C ASP A 75 11.03 -4.23 -18.83
N LEU A 76 11.37 -3.32 -17.90
CA LEU A 76 11.95 -2.00 -18.18
C LEU A 76 13.49 -1.99 -18.08
N THR A 77 14.14 -3.14 -18.17
CA THR A 77 15.61 -3.21 -18.17
C THR A 77 16.17 -2.46 -19.39
N GLY A 78 17.12 -1.56 -19.14
CA GLY A 78 17.73 -0.73 -20.18
C GLY A 78 17.05 0.62 -20.44
N LEU A 79 15.95 0.95 -19.75
CA LEU A 79 15.34 2.27 -19.86
C LEU A 79 16.30 3.38 -19.41
N GLY A 80 16.46 4.39 -20.25
CA GLY A 80 17.39 5.51 -20.03
C GLY A 80 18.82 5.24 -20.52
N GLY A 81 19.15 4.05 -21.03
CA GLY A 81 20.48 3.77 -21.58
C GLY A 81 20.89 4.75 -22.68
N GLU A 82 19.95 5.15 -23.54
CA GLU A 82 20.13 6.18 -24.57
C GLU A 82 20.39 7.59 -24.03
N ILE A 83 19.85 7.93 -22.85
CA ILE A 83 20.04 9.24 -22.22
C ILE A 83 21.48 9.37 -21.70
N TRP A 84 22.05 8.25 -21.25
CA TRP A 84 23.40 8.19 -20.70
C TRP A 84 24.46 7.75 -21.73
N ALA A 85 24.06 7.43 -22.96
CA ALA A 85 24.98 6.90 -23.99
C ALA A 85 26.07 7.91 -24.40
N ASP A 86 25.71 9.19 -24.48
CA ASP A 86 26.59 10.27 -24.94
C ASP A 86 27.26 11.03 -23.78
N VAL A 87 26.95 10.67 -22.53
CA VAL A 87 27.47 11.35 -21.34
C VAL A 87 28.70 10.61 -20.83
N ASP A 88 29.82 11.31 -20.70
CA ASP A 88 30.97 10.81 -19.94
C ASP A 88 30.60 10.79 -18.45
N VAL A 89 30.21 9.62 -17.97
CA VAL A 89 29.73 9.39 -16.61
C VAL A 89 30.81 9.74 -15.59
N ASP A 90 32.08 9.48 -15.89
CA ASP A 90 33.18 9.73 -14.96
C ASP A 90 33.45 11.22 -14.81
N ASP A 91 33.39 11.99 -15.90
CA ASP A 91 33.53 13.44 -15.85
C ASP A 91 32.33 14.10 -15.15
N TYR A 92 31.10 13.66 -15.47
CA TYR A 92 29.87 14.12 -14.81
C TYR A 92 29.92 13.93 -13.29
N LEU A 93 30.30 12.73 -12.83
CA LEU A 93 30.38 12.43 -11.40
C LEU A 93 31.46 13.25 -10.67
N ARG A 94 32.56 13.59 -11.36
CA ARG A 94 33.60 14.46 -10.79
C ARG A 94 33.10 15.89 -10.62
N GLN A 95 32.40 16.43 -11.62
CA GLN A 95 31.82 17.77 -11.55
C GLN A 95 30.78 17.88 -10.42
N GLU A 96 29.87 16.91 -10.31
CA GLU A 96 28.86 16.87 -9.24
C GLU A 96 29.52 16.87 -7.85
N ARG A 97 30.54 16.02 -7.64
CA ARG A 97 31.25 15.96 -6.34
C ARG A 97 32.01 17.25 -6.01
N ALA A 98 32.57 17.91 -7.01
CA ALA A 98 33.25 19.18 -6.83
C ALA A 98 32.29 20.31 -6.42
N GLN A 99 31.02 20.25 -6.84
CA GLN A 99 30.00 21.23 -6.47
C GLN A 99 29.47 21.06 -5.03
N TRP A 100 29.79 19.95 -4.37
CA TRP A 100 29.34 19.66 -3.00
C TRP A 100 30.40 20.02 -1.93
N THR A 101 31.51 20.64 -2.34
CA THR A 101 32.58 21.15 -1.46
C THR A 101 32.56 22.67 -1.44
#